data_AF-A0A645ARC7-F1
#
_entry.id   AF-A0A645ARC7-F1
#
_cell.length_a   1.000
_cell.length_b   1.000
_cell.length_c   1.000
_cell.angle_alpha   90.00
_cell.angle_beta   90.00
_cell.angle_gamma   90.00
#
_symmetry.space_group_name_H-M   'P 1'
#
loop_
_entity.id
_entity.type
_entity.pdbx_description
1 polymer ?
#
loop_
_entity_poly.entity_id
_entity_poly.type
_entity_poly.pdbx_seq_one_letter_code
_entity_poly.pdbx_strand_id
1 'polypeptide(L)'
;MQQRYFEEAKKTFKGIPMDTMELFHTELKGIEKFRIIGEALFNRRTINKEDIKEEFSAIKDITSQKDDISNLIYPRKNKHKNIFFSGKGGVGKTVMACVTAVNTALQGHKTLLLTTDPAAHIGKVLDKPIGDSPTKVEGIENLYAAKIDPKAAFEEYKKNVLEELRKRFNENTVLTMEEELNSPCTEEMAAFQKFISYASEEAYEVIVFDTAPTGHTLRLLELPMDWSKQIQVKAGVGAEISEEDKKQKERFDKVISMMKDRDKTTFAFVMYPEKTPIIEAYRASQELKSTGIETQLVVANLIIPKAQATTDFFKNRRYMQERYLVEIKNTFNQAKVIRVPMYPREIIGLNMLKEIGESIL
;
A
#
# COMPACT_ATOMS: atom_id res chain seq x y z
N MET A 1 -13.88 -5.67 -19.86
CA MET A 1 -13.76 -5.46 -18.40
C MET A 1 -14.74 -4.41 -17.89
N GLN A 2 -14.67 -3.16 -18.35
CA GLN A 2 -15.56 -2.06 -17.88
C GLN A 2 -17.05 -2.38 -18.01
N GLN A 3 -17.50 -2.94 -19.14
CA GLN A 3 -18.90 -3.35 -19.34
C GLN A 3 -19.39 -4.37 -18.29
N ARG A 4 -18.55 -5.35 -17.90
CA ARG A 4 -18.89 -6.33 -16.85
C ARG A 4 -19.15 -5.63 -15.52
N TYR A 5 -18.23 -4.75 -15.11
CA TYR A 5 -18.37 -4.01 -13.85
C TYR A 5 -19.55 -3.05 -13.84
N PHE A 6 -19.89 -2.45 -15.00
CA PHE A 6 -21.07 -1.62 -15.13
C PHE A 6 -22.37 -2.41 -14.93
N GLU A 7 -22.46 -3.61 -15.52
CA GLU A 7 -23.62 -4.49 -15.34
C GLU A 7 -23.71 -5.06 -13.91
N GLU A 8 -22.58 -5.37 -13.26
CA GLU A 8 -22.55 -5.71 -11.83
C GLU A 8 -23.02 -4.55 -10.97
N ALA A 9 -22.54 -3.32 -11.20
CA ALA A 9 -22.94 -2.14 -10.45
C ALA A 9 -24.45 -1.88 -10.55
N LYS A 10 -25.06 -2.00 -11.74
CA LYS A 10 -26.51 -1.88 -11.92
C LYS A 10 -27.30 -2.90 -11.11
N LYS A 11 -26.80 -4.14 -11.00
CA LYS A 11 -27.44 -5.20 -10.22
C LYS A 11 -27.32 -4.94 -8.72
N THR A 12 -26.14 -4.52 -8.25
CA THR A 12 -25.87 -4.26 -6.84
C THR A 12 -26.61 -3.03 -6.32
N PHE A 13 -26.61 -1.93 -7.07
CA PHE A 13 -27.22 -0.66 -6.68
C PHE A 13 -28.63 -0.49 -7.29
N LYS A 14 -29.43 -1.55 -7.25
CA LYS A 14 -30.79 -1.57 -7.82
C LYS A 14 -31.67 -0.51 -7.14
N GLY A 15 -32.36 0.30 -7.94
CA GLY A 15 -33.26 1.35 -7.45
C GLY A 15 -32.61 2.71 -7.22
N ILE A 16 -31.30 2.82 -7.44
CA ILE A 16 -30.58 4.11 -7.44
C ILE A 16 -30.42 4.56 -8.91
N PRO A 17 -30.82 5.79 -9.28
CA PRO A 17 -30.55 6.33 -10.61
C PRO A 17 -29.04 6.31 -10.90
N MET A 18 -28.67 5.75 -12.05
CA MET A 18 -27.27 5.60 -12.45
C MET A 18 -27.09 6.22 -13.82
N ASP A 19 -26.08 7.07 -13.95
CA ASP A 19 -25.65 7.65 -15.22
C ASP A 19 -24.16 7.38 -15.44
N THR A 20 -23.69 7.53 -16.68
CA THR A 20 -22.30 7.28 -17.06
C THR A 20 -21.67 8.52 -17.65
N MET A 21 -20.44 8.78 -17.22
CA MET A 21 -19.59 9.82 -17.81
C MET A 21 -18.48 9.15 -18.59
N GLU A 22 -18.31 9.53 -19.85
CA GLU A 22 -17.14 9.09 -20.61
C GLU A 22 -15.85 9.66 -19.98
N LEU A 23 -14.77 8.89 -20.07
CA LEU A 23 -13.46 9.38 -19.66
C LEU A 23 -13.02 10.47 -20.64
N PHE A 24 -12.45 11.56 -20.12
CA PHE A 24 -11.94 12.67 -20.94
C PHE A 24 -10.45 12.48 -21.22
N HIS A 25 -10.00 12.93 -22.39
CA HIS A 25 -8.58 12.85 -22.75
C HIS A 25 -7.73 13.98 -22.17
N THR A 26 -8.33 14.95 -21.49
CA THR A 26 -7.66 16.05 -20.78
C THR A 26 -8.22 16.23 -19.38
N GLU A 27 -7.51 16.98 -18.55
CA GLU A 27 -8.04 17.44 -17.27
C GLU A 27 -9.19 18.44 -17.44
N LEU A 28 -10.14 18.34 -16.51
CA LEU A 28 -11.36 19.14 -16.47
C LEU A 28 -11.10 20.35 -15.57
N LYS A 29 -10.55 21.42 -16.16
CA LYS A 29 -10.21 22.67 -15.48
C LYS A 29 -10.87 23.85 -16.19
N GLY A 30 -11.34 24.80 -15.40
CA GLY A 30 -12.00 26.02 -15.88
C GLY A 30 -13.51 25.87 -16.02
N ILE A 31 -14.21 27.00 -15.86
CA ILE A 31 -15.68 27.09 -15.85
C ILE A 31 -16.30 26.52 -17.13
N GLU A 32 -15.67 26.78 -18.28
CA GLU A 32 -16.21 26.34 -19.57
C GLU A 32 -16.23 24.82 -19.72
N LYS A 33 -15.15 24.13 -19.32
CA LYS A 33 -15.11 22.66 -19.34
C LYS A 33 -16.18 22.09 -18.40
N PHE A 34 -16.36 22.67 -17.22
CA PHE A 34 -17.42 22.25 -16.29
C PHE A 34 -18.83 22.46 -16.87
N ARG A 35 -19.06 23.54 -17.61
CA ARG A 35 -20.34 23.80 -18.29
C ARG A 35 -20.64 22.72 -19.35
N ILE A 36 -19.65 22.40 -20.19
CA ILE A 36 -19.77 21.34 -21.21
C ILE A 36 -20.08 19.99 -20.57
N ILE A 37 -19.39 19.64 -19.47
CA ILE A 37 -19.65 18.38 -18.74
C ILE A 37 -21.05 18.38 -18.12
N GLY A 38 -21.47 19.50 -17.54
CA GLY A 38 -22.82 19.64 -16.97
C GLY A 38 -23.89 19.39 -18.01
N GLU A 39 -23.74 19.96 -19.22
CA GLU A 39 -24.65 19.69 -20.34
C GLU A 39 -24.59 18.22 -20.78
N ALA A 40 -23.41 17.61 -20.81
CA ALA A 40 -23.29 16.20 -21.19
C ALA A 40 -23.94 15.25 -20.17
N LEU A 41 -23.68 15.46 -18.88
CA LEU A 41 -24.20 14.64 -17.79
C LEU A 41 -25.70 14.81 -17.58
N PHE A 42 -26.19 16.05 -17.52
CA PHE A 42 -27.57 16.32 -17.12
C PHE A 42 -28.52 16.51 -18.29
N ASN A 43 -28.01 16.96 -19.44
CA ASN A 43 -28.82 17.25 -20.64
C ASN A 43 -28.57 16.27 -21.80
N ARG A 44 -27.75 15.22 -21.59
CA ARG A 44 -27.42 14.18 -22.58
C ARG A 44 -26.84 14.74 -23.89
N ARG A 45 -26.13 15.87 -23.81
CA ARG A 45 -25.42 16.43 -24.97
C ARG A 45 -24.21 15.55 -25.32
N THR A 46 -24.10 15.15 -26.58
CA THR A 46 -22.87 14.50 -27.09
C THR A 46 -21.72 15.49 -27.11
N ILE A 47 -20.58 15.11 -26.54
CA ILE A 47 -19.38 15.96 -26.50
C ILE A 47 -18.61 15.77 -27.81
N ASN A 48 -18.32 16.87 -28.51
CA ASN A 48 -17.60 16.83 -29.78
C ASN A 48 -16.09 17.05 -29.59
N LYS A 49 -15.27 16.67 -30.58
CA LYS A 49 -13.82 16.89 -30.57
C LYS A 49 -13.42 18.37 -30.38
N GLU A 50 -14.29 19.30 -30.78
CA GLU A 50 -14.04 20.74 -30.67
C GLU A 50 -14.26 21.28 -29.25
N ASP A 51 -15.10 20.62 -28.46
CA ASP A 51 -15.44 20.99 -27.08
C ASP A 51 -14.27 20.74 -26.11
N ILE A 52 -13.23 20.02 -26.55
CA ILE A 52 -12.07 19.60 -25.73
C ILE A 52 -10.73 19.89 -26.46
N LYS A 53 -10.66 20.99 -27.22
CA LYS A 53 -9.40 21.40 -27.88
C LYS A 53 -8.37 21.91 -26.85
N GLU A 54 -7.33 21.14 -26.60
CA GLU A 54 -6.06 21.59 -25.99
C GLU A 54 -4.88 20.78 -26.53
N GLU A 55 -3.78 21.46 -26.86
CA GLU A 55 -2.53 20.91 -27.39
C GLU A 55 -1.59 20.50 -26.26
N PHE A 56 -1.68 19.25 -25.79
CA PHE A 56 -0.51 18.68 -25.12
C PHE A 56 0.50 18.29 -26.19
N SER A 57 1.64 18.98 -26.22
CA SER A 57 2.79 18.56 -27.00
C SER A 57 3.58 17.50 -26.24
N ALA A 58 4.22 16.60 -26.98
CA ALA A 58 5.10 15.59 -26.37
C ALA A 58 6.17 16.30 -25.54
N ILE A 59 6.18 16.06 -24.23
CA ILE A 59 7.28 16.50 -23.37
C ILE A 59 8.42 15.52 -23.62
N LYS A 60 9.60 16.01 -24.02
CA LYS A 60 10.80 15.17 -24.15
C LYS A 60 10.93 14.34 -22.87
N ASP A 61 10.96 13.03 -23.02
CA ASP A 61 11.05 12.05 -21.93
C ASP A 61 12.38 12.26 -21.19
N ILE A 62 12.42 13.12 -20.17
CA ILE A 62 13.66 13.51 -19.45
C ILE A 62 14.20 12.34 -18.59
N THR A 63 13.55 11.17 -18.59
CA THR A 63 13.92 10.05 -17.73
C THR A 63 13.68 8.70 -18.39
N SER A 64 14.56 8.36 -19.33
CA SER A 64 14.67 7.02 -19.90
C SER A 64 15.65 6.11 -19.15
N GLN A 65 16.39 6.61 -18.16
CA GLN A 65 17.27 5.77 -17.36
C GLN A 65 16.45 5.00 -16.33
N LYS A 66 16.52 3.66 -16.40
CA LYS A 66 16.10 2.80 -15.29
C LYS A 66 16.99 3.10 -14.10
N ASP A 67 16.40 3.57 -13.00
CA ASP A 67 17.10 3.65 -11.74
C ASP A 67 17.45 2.24 -11.29
N ASP A 68 18.72 1.99 -10.92
CA ASP A 68 19.07 0.77 -10.19
C ASP A 68 18.43 0.85 -8.79
N ILE A 69 17.50 -0.06 -8.55
CA ILE A 69 16.77 -0.19 -7.29
C ILE A 69 17.15 -1.46 -6.53
N SER A 70 18.18 -2.20 -6.97
CA SER A 70 18.60 -3.47 -6.37
C SER A 70 18.83 -3.33 -4.86
N ASN A 71 19.46 -2.24 -4.42
CA ASN A 71 19.71 -1.95 -3.01
C ASN A 71 18.45 -1.65 -2.19
N LEU A 72 17.33 -1.32 -2.84
CA LEU A 72 16.04 -1.04 -2.21
C LEU A 72 15.20 -2.31 -2.05
N ILE A 73 15.35 -3.29 -2.95
CA ILE A 73 14.52 -4.50 -2.95
C ILE A 73 15.26 -5.74 -2.45
N TYR A 74 16.58 -5.82 -2.63
CA TYR A 74 17.38 -6.95 -2.17
C TYR A 74 18.08 -6.64 -0.84
N PRO A 75 18.22 -7.64 0.02
CA PRO A 75 19.00 -7.50 1.24
C PRO A 75 20.48 -7.33 0.89
N ARG A 76 21.19 -6.49 1.65
CA ARG A 76 22.66 -6.51 1.67
C ARG A 76 23.13 -7.75 2.46
N LYS A 77 24.34 -8.25 2.19
CA LYS A 77 24.89 -9.46 2.83
C LYS A 77 24.59 -9.53 4.34
N ASN A 78 23.99 -10.63 4.79
CA ASN A 78 23.59 -10.92 6.18
C ASN A 78 22.64 -9.89 6.81
N LYS A 79 21.85 -9.15 6.02
CA LYS A 79 20.81 -8.24 6.52
C LYS A 79 19.43 -8.70 6.08
N HIS A 80 18.42 -8.39 6.88
CA HIS A 80 17.01 -8.49 6.51
C HIS A 80 16.59 -7.26 5.70
N LYS A 81 15.61 -7.43 4.80
CA LYS A 81 14.99 -6.33 4.06
C LYS A 81 13.47 -6.35 4.23
N ASN A 82 12.92 -5.29 4.81
CA ASN A 82 11.49 -5.02 4.88
C ASN A 82 11.10 -4.02 3.79
N ILE A 83 10.05 -4.30 3.03
CA ILE A 83 9.58 -3.46 1.93
C ILE A 83 8.10 -3.16 2.12
N PHE A 84 7.75 -1.89 2.27
CA PHE A 84 6.38 -1.45 2.50
C PHE A 84 5.81 -0.78 1.24
N PHE A 85 4.70 -1.29 0.72
CA PHE A 85 3.97 -0.65 -0.37
C PHE A 85 2.73 0.07 0.16
N SER A 86 2.77 1.40 0.13
CA SER A 86 1.67 2.28 0.53
C SER A 86 1.13 3.11 -0.64
N GLY A 87 -0.02 3.75 -0.46
CA GLY A 87 -0.74 4.46 -1.53
C GLY A 87 -2.27 4.40 -1.37
N LYS A 88 -2.97 5.21 -2.18
CA LYS A 88 -4.44 5.25 -2.18
C LYS A 88 -5.05 3.86 -2.50
N GLY A 89 -6.31 3.66 -2.13
CA GLY A 89 -7.08 2.50 -2.59
C GLY A 89 -7.08 2.38 -4.12
N GLY A 90 -6.89 1.16 -4.63
CA GLY A 90 -7.00 0.85 -6.05
C GLY A 90 -5.80 1.18 -6.94
N VAL A 91 -4.71 1.76 -6.44
CA VAL A 91 -3.54 2.16 -7.26
C VAL A 91 -2.60 1.00 -7.67
N GLY A 92 -2.84 -0.22 -7.18
CA GLY A 92 -2.06 -1.42 -7.53
C GLY A 92 -0.98 -1.84 -6.51
N LYS A 93 -1.10 -1.44 -5.23
CA LYS A 93 -0.17 -1.82 -4.14
C LYS A 93 0.03 -3.33 -4.03
N THR A 94 -1.07 -4.08 -3.91
CA THR A 94 -1.09 -5.54 -3.81
C THR A 94 -0.34 -6.21 -4.95
N VAL A 95 -0.54 -5.72 -6.18
CA VAL A 95 0.16 -6.26 -7.36
C VAL A 95 1.66 -6.00 -7.26
N MET A 96 2.06 -4.77 -6.89
CA MET A 96 3.48 -4.43 -6.74
C MET A 96 4.16 -5.19 -5.61
N ALA A 97 3.45 -5.43 -4.50
CA ALA A 97 3.92 -6.28 -3.42
C ALA A 97 4.13 -7.72 -3.91
N CYS A 98 3.17 -8.28 -4.66
CA CYS A 98 3.28 -9.62 -5.24
C CYS A 98 4.44 -9.73 -6.25
N VAL A 99 4.57 -8.77 -7.17
CA VAL A 99 5.68 -8.72 -8.14
C VAL A 99 7.03 -8.69 -7.44
N THR A 100 7.15 -7.84 -6.42
CA THR A 100 8.40 -7.71 -5.66
C THR A 100 8.72 -9.00 -4.92
N ALA A 101 7.75 -9.61 -4.24
CA ALA A 101 7.95 -10.83 -3.48
C ALA A 101 8.30 -12.04 -4.37
N VAL A 102 7.62 -12.18 -5.51
CA VAL A 102 7.93 -13.20 -6.52
C VAL A 102 9.36 -13.01 -7.03
N ASN A 103 9.73 -11.77 -7.39
CA ASN A 103 11.05 -11.49 -7.93
C ASN A 103 12.17 -11.74 -6.90
N THR A 104 12.01 -11.31 -5.64
CA THR A 104 13.03 -11.54 -4.60
C THR A 104 13.19 -13.02 -4.28
N ALA A 105 12.09 -13.78 -4.26
CA ALA A 105 12.14 -15.24 -4.09
C ALA A 105 12.84 -15.95 -5.26
N LEU A 106 12.62 -15.50 -6.49
CA LEU A 106 13.29 -16.04 -7.68
C LEU A 106 14.79 -15.73 -7.72
N GLN A 107 15.23 -14.65 -7.08
CA GLN A 107 16.65 -14.36 -6.86
C GLN A 107 17.29 -15.18 -5.73
N GLY A 108 16.55 -16.11 -5.13
CA GLY A 108 17.07 -17.02 -4.11
C GLY A 108 16.86 -16.57 -2.67
N HIS A 109 16.27 -15.39 -2.43
CA HIS A 109 16.02 -14.91 -1.07
C HIS A 109 14.76 -15.51 -0.47
N LYS A 110 14.87 -16.04 0.74
CA LYS A 110 13.70 -16.52 1.48
C LYS A 110 12.78 -15.33 1.80
N THR A 111 11.64 -15.28 1.12
CA THR A 111 10.77 -14.12 1.05
C THR A 111 9.39 -14.41 1.66
N LEU A 112 8.89 -13.50 2.49
CA LEU A 112 7.53 -13.51 3.03
C LEU A 112 6.72 -12.34 2.47
N LEU A 113 5.58 -12.61 1.83
CA LEU A 113 4.58 -11.62 1.44
C LEU A 113 3.47 -11.56 2.49
N LEU A 114 3.23 -10.37 3.03
CA LEU A 114 2.17 -10.12 4.00
C LEU A 114 1.20 -9.09 3.47
N THR A 115 -0.08 -9.28 3.75
CA THR A 115 -1.08 -8.23 3.55
C THR A 115 -1.78 -7.91 4.87
N THR A 116 -1.92 -6.62 5.16
CA THR A 116 -2.74 -6.09 6.26
C THR A 116 -4.04 -5.46 5.77
N ASP A 117 -4.26 -5.42 4.46
CA ASP A 117 -5.47 -4.87 3.86
C ASP A 117 -6.56 -5.96 3.83
N PRO A 118 -7.67 -5.82 4.60
CA PRO A 118 -8.74 -6.81 4.63
C PRO A 118 -9.37 -7.05 3.25
N ALA A 119 -9.36 -6.04 2.39
CA ALA A 119 -9.90 -6.05 1.04
C ALA A 119 -8.87 -6.48 -0.02
N ALA A 120 -7.58 -6.60 0.34
CA ALA A 120 -6.59 -7.12 -0.59
C ALA A 120 -6.74 -8.62 -0.77
N HIS A 121 -6.68 -9.04 -2.04
CA HIS A 121 -6.77 -10.43 -2.45
C HIS A 121 -5.43 -10.92 -2.98
N ILE A 122 -4.38 -10.96 -2.14
CA ILE A 122 -3.06 -11.48 -2.55
C ILE A 122 -3.17 -12.90 -3.12
N GLY A 123 -4.07 -13.74 -2.61
CA GLY A 123 -4.34 -15.07 -3.17
C GLY A 123 -4.91 -15.03 -4.58
N LYS A 124 -5.75 -14.03 -4.90
CA LYS A 124 -6.24 -13.83 -6.28
C LYS A 124 -5.12 -13.38 -7.20
N VAL A 125 -4.24 -12.48 -6.75
CA VAL A 125 -3.11 -11.98 -7.57
C VAL A 125 -2.09 -13.09 -7.80
N LEU A 126 -1.78 -13.89 -6.79
CA LEU A 126 -0.88 -15.05 -6.90
C LEU A 126 -1.52 -16.24 -7.62
N ASP A 127 -2.84 -16.27 -7.74
CA ASP A 127 -3.65 -17.42 -8.17
C ASP A 127 -3.40 -18.68 -7.31
N LYS A 128 -3.36 -18.47 -5.98
CA LYS A 128 -3.07 -19.49 -4.96
C LYS A 128 -3.91 -19.27 -3.70
N PRO A 129 -4.30 -20.34 -2.98
CA PRO A 129 -4.96 -20.20 -1.68
C PRO A 129 -3.97 -19.68 -0.64
N ILE A 130 -4.29 -18.57 0.02
CA ILE A 130 -3.45 -17.96 1.07
C ILE A 130 -4.27 -17.85 2.36
N GLY A 131 -3.72 -18.37 3.45
CA GLY A 131 -4.30 -18.34 4.78
C GLY A 131 -3.73 -17.23 5.67
N ASP A 132 -3.98 -17.36 6.97
CA ASP A 132 -3.57 -16.44 8.04
C ASP A 132 -2.14 -16.66 8.56
N SER A 133 -1.56 -17.81 8.24
CA SER A 133 -0.23 -18.25 8.67
C SER A 133 0.74 -18.33 7.48
N PRO A 134 2.03 -17.97 7.68
CA PRO A 134 3.06 -18.06 6.64
C PRO A 134 3.11 -19.44 6.01
N THR A 135 2.62 -19.53 4.78
CA THR A 135 2.54 -20.79 4.03
C THR A 135 3.35 -20.66 2.76
N LYS A 136 4.08 -21.74 2.41
CA LYS A 136 4.86 -21.79 1.18
C LYS A 136 3.94 -21.68 -0.03
N VAL A 137 4.25 -20.76 -0.94
CA VAL A 137 3.51 -20.57 -2.19
C VAL A 137 3.98 -21.60 -3.21
N GLU A 138 3.10 -22.50 -3.60
CA GLU A 138 3.41 -23.53 -4.59
C GLU A 138 3.84 -22.90 -5.93
N GLY A 139 4.93 -23.42 -6.51
CA GLY A 139 5.48 -22.94 -7.78
C GLY A 139 6.70 -22.02 -7.64
N ILE A 140 7.00 -21.50 -6.44
CA ILE A 140 8.21 -20.73 -6.16
C ILE A 140 8.82 -21.21 -4.84
N GLU A 141 10.07 -21.70 -4.88
CA GLU A 141 10.70 -22.40 -3.75
C GLU A 141 10.89 -21.54 -2.50
N ASN A 142 11.21 -20.26 -2.66
CA ASN A 142 11.57 -19.38 -1.55
C ASN A 142 10.46 -18.37 -1.19
N LEU A 143 9.25 -18.54 -1.70
CA LEU A 143 8.14 -17.62 -1.46
C LEU A 143 7.16 -18.17 -0.43
N TYR A 144 6.84 -17.35 0.55
CA TYR A 144 5.83 -17.59 1.56
C TYR A 144 4.83 -16.44 1.54
N ALA A 145 3.57 -16.71 1.89
CA ALA A 145 2.57 -15.66 1.99
C ALA A 145 1.61 -15.91 3.16
N ALA A 146 1.15 -14.82 3.76
CA ALA A 146 0.08 -14.83 4.76
C ALA A 146 -0.76 -13.56 4.70
N LYS A 147 -2.01 -13.67 5.14
CA LYS A 147 -2.89 -12.55 5.39
C LYS A 147 -2.96 -12.29 6.90
N ILE A 148 -2.72 -11.06 7.33
CA ILE A 148 -3.01 -10.68 8.70
C ILE A 148 -4.51 -10.39 8.77
N ASP A 149 -5.25 -11.24 9.47
CA ASP A 149 -6.64 -10.96 9.82
C ASP A 149 -6.68 -10.15 11.13
N PRO A 150 -7.08 -8.87 11.09
CA PRO A 150 -7.12 -8.02 12.28
C PRO A 150 -7.99 -8.60 13.39
N LYS A 151 -9.09 -9.26 13.04
CA LYS A 151 -10.01 -9.85 14.03
C LYS A 151 -9.39 -11.06 14.70
N ALA A 152 -8.77 -11.95 13.92
CA ALA A 152 -8.06 -13.09 14.49
C ALA A 152 -6.88 -12.63 15.37
N ALA A 153 -6.13 -11.61 14.93
CA ALA A 153 -5.05 -11.02 15.71
C ALA A 153 -5.56 -10.41 17.03
N PHE A 154 -6.71 -9.73 16.99
CA PHE A 154 -7.37 -9.19 18.17
C PHE A 154 -7.81 -10.28 19.14
N GLU A 155 -8.47 -11.34 18.67
CA GLU A 155 -8.89 -12.46 19.54
C GLU A 155 -7.69 -13.18 20.17
N GLU A 156 -6.61 -13.38 19.41
CA GLU A 156 -5.36 -13.94 19.94
C GLU A 156 -4.74 -13.04 21.01
N TYR A 157 -4.68 -11.73 20.75
CA TYR A 157 -4.20 -10.74 21.71
C TYR A 157 -5.05 -10.72 22.99
N LYS A 158 -6.37 -10.61 22.83
CA LYS A 158 -7.33 -10.59 23.92
C LYS A 158 -7.20 -11.85 24.79
N LYS A 159 -7.10 -13.02 24.16
CA LYS A 159 -6.90 -14.28 24.86
C LYS A 159 -5.63 -14.26 25.70
N ASN A 160 -4.49 -13.85 25.14
CA ASN A 160 -3.22 -13.80 25.84
C ASN A 160 -3.26 -12.84 27.05
N VAL A 161 -3.85 -11.65 26.87
CA VAL A 161 -4.01 -10.67 27.96
C VAL A 161 -4.92 -11.21 29.06
N LEU A 162 -6.09 -11.78 28.70
CA LEU A 162 -7.02 -12.34 29.68
C LEU A 162 -6.43 -13.53 30.45
N GLU A 163 -5.65 -14.40 29.79
CA GLU A 163 -4.94 -15.49 30.46
C GLU A 163 -3.92 -14.99 31.48
N GLU A 164 -3.26 -13.85 31.22
CA GLU A 164 -2.36 -13.24 32.18
C GLU A 164 -3.10 -12.56 33.34
N LEU A 165 -4.19 -11.84 33.04
CA LEU A 165 -5.01 -11.17 34.05
C LEU A 165 -5.65 -12.18 35.01
N ARG A 166 -6.13 -13.32 34.50
CA ARG A 166 -6.69 -14.41 35.33
C ARG A 166 -5.69 -15.01 36.31
N LYS A 167 -4.37 -14.87 36.07
CA LYS A 167 -3.33 -15.32 37.01
C LYS A 167 -3.09 -14.32 38.15
N ARG A 168 -3.49 -13.05 37.98
CA ARG A 168 -3.19 -11.96 38.91
C ARG A 168 -4.41 -11.37 39.61
N PHE A 169 -5.60 -11.47 39.01
CA PHE A 169 -6.83 -10.80 39.46
C PHE A 169 -8.01 -11.78 39.61
N ASN A 170 -9.04 -11.36 40.33
CA ASN A 170 -10.28 -12.12 40.51
C ASN A 170 -11.21 -12.02 39.28
N GLU A 171 -12.20 -12.91 39.18
CA GLU A 171 -13.09 -13.00 38.00
C GLU A 171 -13.85 -11.69 37.71
N ASN A 172 -14.31 -10.98 38.74
CA ASN A 172 -15.04 -9.72 38.55
C ASN A 172 -14.16 -8.61 37.95
N THR A 173 -12.90 -8.49 38.40
CA THR A 173 -11.95 -7.53 37.82
C THR A 173 -11.56 -7.90 36.40
N VAL A 174 -11.40 -9.20 36.11
CA VAL A 174 -11.10 -9.68 34.74
C VAL A 174 -12.25 -9.36 33.78
N LEU A 175 -13.51 -9.52 34.21
CA LEU A 175 -14.69 -9.17 33.41
C LEU A 175 -14.75 -7.69 33.04
N THR A 176 -14.49 -6.80 34.00
CA THR A 176 -14.46 -5.35 33.72
C THR A 176 -13.33 -4.97 32.75
N MET A 177 -12.15 -5.56 32.91
CA MET A 177 -11.02 -5.35 32.00
C MET A 177 -11.27 -5.94 30.60
N GLU A 178 -12.02 -7.04 30.51
CA GLU A 178 -12.42 -7.63 29.22
C GLU A 178 -13.31 -6.67 28.42
N GLU A 179 -14.23 -5.95 29.08
CA GLU A 179 -15.06 -4.94 28.43
C GLU A 179 -14.25 -3.77 27.90
N GLU A 180 -13.24 -3.30 28.64
CA GLU A 180 -12.31 -2.25 28.18
C GLU A 180 -11.47 -2.70 26.97
N LEU A 181 -11.07 -3.98 26.93
CA LEU A 181 -10.31 -4.55 25.82
C LEU A 181 -11.11 -4.56 24.50
N ASN A 182 -12.44 -4.62 24.53
CA ASN A 182 -13.30 -4.59 23.33
C ASN A 182 -13.43 -3.20 22.68
N SER A 183 -12.55 -2.26 23.03
CA SER A 183 -12.44 -0.96 22.36
C SER A 183 -11.84 -1.08 20.94
N PRO A 184 -12.32 -0.31 19.94
CA PRO A 184 -11.74 -0.26 18.59
C PRO A 184 -10.23 0.06 18.57
N CYS A 185 -9.73 0.78 19.57
CA CYS A 185 -8.30 1.10 19.71
C CYS A 185 -7.44 -0.16 19.92
N THR A 186 -8.00 -1.17 20.58
CA THR A 186 -7.30 -2.42 20.91
C THR A 186 -7.15 -3.33 19.69
N GLU A 187 -8.13 -3.33 18.78
CA GLU A 187 -8.05 -4.08 17.51
C GLU A 187 -6.90 -3.55 16.63
N GLU A 188 -6.76 -2.22 16.50
CA GLU A 188 -5.64 -1.60 15.78
C GLU A 188 -4.28 -1.96 16.41
N MET A 189 -4.20 -1.96 17.74
CA MET A 189 -2.99 -2.33 18.48
C MET A 189 -2.62 -3.82 18.28
N ALA A 190 -3.60 -4.72 18.29
CA ALA A 190 -3.37 -6.14 18.09
C ALA A 190 -2.86 -6.45 16.67
N ALA A 191 -3.47 -5.84 15.65
CA ALA A 191 -2.98 -5.93 14.28
C ALA A 191 -1.55 -5.40 14.15
N PHE A 192 -1.24 -4.30 14.84
CA PHE A 192 0.10 -3.73 14.86
C PHE A 192 1.14 -4.60 15.59
N GLN A 193 0.77 -5.25 16.70
CA GLN A 193 1.66 -6.21 17.36
C GLN A 193 1.97 -7.41 16.47
N LYS A 194 0.97 -7.93 15.74
CA LYS A 194 1.18 -9.02 14.78
C LYS A 194 2.09 -8.58 13.64
N PHE A 195 1.91 -7.35 13.16
CA PHE A 195 2.79 -6.74 12.19
C PHE A 195 4.24 -6.65 12.72
N ILE A 196 4.44 -6.20 13.96
CA ILE A 196 5.76 -6.14 14.61
C ILE A 196 6.41 -7.52 14.70
N SER A 197 5.64 -8.54 15.08
CA SER A 197 6.17 -9.90 15.19
C SER A 197 6.71 -10.40 13.86
N TYR A 198 5.99 -10.14 12.76
CA TYR A 198 6.46 -10.52 11.43
C TYR A 198 7.62 -9.64 10.95
N ALA A 199 7.55 -8.32 11.14
CA ALA A 199 8.63 -7.41 10.71
C ALA A 199 9.96 -7.65 11.45
N SER A 200 9.89 -8.29 12.62
CA SER A 200 11.04 -8.69 13.43
C SER A 200 11.47 -10.14 13.20
N GLU A 201 10.82 -10.85 12.27
CA GLU A 201 11.06 -12.27 12.06
C GLU A 201 12.33 -12.50 11.23
N GLU A 202 13.37 -13.03 11.87
CA GLU A 202 14.67 -13.27 11.23
C GLU A 202 14.67 -14.55 10.37
N ALA A 203 13.55 -15.27 10.30
CA ALA A 203 13.42 -16.48 9.48
C ALA A 203 13.35 -16.22 7.97
N TYR A 204 13.12 -14.95 7.57
CA TYR A 204 12.99 -14.52 6.19
C TYR A 204 14.00 -13.41 5.89
N GLU A 205 14.69 -13.50 4.75
CA GLU A 205 15.65 -12.48 4.32
C GLU A 205 14.95 -11.23 3.78
N VAL A 206 13.78 -11.42 3.16
CA VAL A 206 12.95 -10.33 2.62
C VAL A 206 11.52 -10.47 3.11
N ILE A 207 10.93 -9.39 3.60
CA ILE A 207 9.52 -9.33 3.95
C ILE A 207 8.88 -8.18 3.19
N VAL A 208 7.87 -8.48 2.39
CA VAL A 208 7.12 -7.52 1.57
C VAL A 208 5.75 -7.33 2.17
N PHE A 209 5.42 -6.09 2.52
CA PHE A 209 4.16 -5.69 3.13
C PHE A 209 3.28 -4.96 2.12
N ASP A 210 2.15 -5.57 1.79
CA ASP A 210 1.00 -4.93 1.16
C ASP A 210 0.17 -4.24 2.25
N THR A 211 0.35 -2.94 2.41
CA THR A 211 -0.28 -2.20 3.51
C THR A 211 -1.69 -1.76 3.14
N ALA A 212 -2.54 -1.60 4.16
CA ALA A 212 -3.80 -0.87 4.05
C ALA A 212 -3.60 0.55 3.43
N PRO A 213 -4.67 1.22 2.96
CA PRO A 213 -4.55 2.56 2.38
C PRO A 213 -3.75 3.54 3.25
N THR A 214 -3.05 4.47 2.60
CA THR A 214 -2.01 5.33 3.22
C THR A 214 -2.33 5.89 4.61
N GLY A 215 -3.53 6.44 4.81
CA GLY A 215 -3.91 7.03 6.11
C GLY A 215 -3.96 6.01 7.26
N HIS A 216 -4.39 4.78 7.01
CA HIS A 216 -4.39 3.72 8.02
C HIS A 216 -2.97 3.24 8.31
N THR A 217 -2.10 3.18 7.29
CA THR A 217 -0.69 2.78 7.50
C THR A 217 0.03 3.78 8.40
N LEU A 218 -0.15 5.08 8.14
CA LEU A 218 0.43 6.14 8.96
C LEU A 218 -0.06 6.08 10.41
N ARG A 219 -1.37 5.94 10.61
CA ARG A 219 -1.97 5.80 11.93
C ARG A 219 -1.41 4.59 12.69
N LEU A 220 -1.25 3.44 12.02
CA LEU A 220 -0.61 2.26 12.61
C LEU A 220 0.84 2.53 13.07
N LEU A 221 1.56 3.46 12.43
CA LEU A 221 2.92 3.85 12.81
C LEU A 221 2.98 4.95 13.88
N GLU A 222 1.87 5.67 14.11
CA GLU A 222 1.75 6.65 15.20
C GLU A 222 1.44 5.98 16.56
N LEU A 223 0.70 4.86 16.55
CA LEU A 223 0.36 4.07 17.74
C LEU A 223 1.55 3.77 18.69
N PRO A 224 2.73 3.33 18.23
CA PRO A 224 3.86 3.09 19.13
C PRO A 224 4.40 4.37 19.80
N MET A 225 4.30 5.53 19.15
CA MET A 225 4.71 6.80 19.76
C MET A 225 3.74 7.22 20.86
N ASP A 226 2.44 7.02 20.64
CA ASP A 226 1.41 7.33 21.63
C ASP A 226 1.48 6.37 22.82
N TRP A 227 1.73 5.09 22.58
CA TRP A 227 1.88 4.10 23.64
C TRP A 227 3.16 4.32 24.46
N SER A 228 4.28 4.66 23.81
CA SER A 228 5.52 5.03 24.51
C SER A 228 5.35 6.25 25.41
N LYS A 229 4.57 7.25 24.97
CA LYS A 229 4.18 8.40 25.79
C LYS A 229 3.29 7.97 26.96
N GLN A 230 2.32 7.09 26.75
CA GLN A 230 1.46 6.60 27.83
C GLN A 230 2.25 5.88 28.93
N ILE A 231 3.25 5.08 28.60
CA ILE A 231 4.15 4.46 29.59
C ILE A 231 4.98 5.52 30.31
N GLN A 232 5.53 6.51 29.60
CA GLN A 232 6.28 7.61 30.24
C GLN A 232 5.41 8.43 31.19
N VAL A 233 4.15 8.67 30.82
CA VAL A 233 3.17 9.34 31.69
C VAL A 233 2.91 8.48 32.93
N LYS A 234 2.59 7.18 32.78
CA LYS A 234 2.42 6.25 33.92
C LYS A 234 3.61 6.26 34.87
N ALA A 235 4.83 6.26 34.31
CA ALA A 235 6.07 6.38 35.08
C ALA A 235 6.17 7.71 35.84
N GLY A 236 5.77 8.82 35.21
CA GLY A 236 5.82 10.17 35.78
C GLY A 236 4.76 10.44 36.86
N VAL A 237 3.63 9.74 36.85
CA VAL A 237 2.59 9.81 37.91
C VAL A 237 2.78 8.77 39.02
N GLY A 238 3.90 8.03 39.03
CA GLY A 238 4.24 7.10 40.12
C GLY A 238 3.51 5.76 40.07
N ALA A 239 2.91 5.38 38.93
CA ALA A 239 2.42 4.03 38.71
C ALA A 239 3.61 3.10 38.41
N GLU A 240 3.67 1.94 39.07
CA GLU A 240 4.73 0.95 38.81
C GLU A 240 4.66 0.49 37.35
N ILE A 241 5.76 0.67 36.61
CA ILE A 241 5.93 0.10 35.27
C ILE A 241 6.20 -1.39 35.44
N SER A 242 5.31 -2.24 34.90
CA SER A 242 5.52 -3.68 34.96
C SER A 242 6.71 -4.09 34.08
N GLU A 243 7.35 -5.23 34.38
CA GLU A 243 8.37 -5.81 33.50
C GLU A 243 7.83 -6.13 32.10
N GLU A 244 6.52 -6.39 31.97
CA GLU A 244 5.87 -6.65 30.69
C GLU A 244 5.76 -5.37 29.85
N ASP A 245 5.41 -4.24 30.48
CA ASP A 245 5.38 -2.93 29.83
C ASP A 245 6.76 -2.54 29.28
N LYS A 246 7.84 -2.84 30.03
CA LYS A 246 9.22 -2.60 29.58
C LYS A 246 9.58 -3.45 28.36
N LYS A 247 9.32 -4.76 28.39
CA LYS A 247 9.59 -5.66 27.26
C LYS A 247 8.84 -5.26 26.00
N GLN A 248 7.58 -4.89 26.16
CA GLN A 248 6.77 -4.43 25.03
C GLN A 248 7.35 -3.14 24.47
N LYS A 249 7.71 -2.16 25.31
CA LYS A 249 8.40 -0.93 24.88
C LYS A 249 9.68 -1.20 24.11
N GLU A 250 10.54 -2.08 24.61
CA GLU A 250 11.77 -2.46 23.91
C GLU A 250 11.48 -3.05 22.51
N ARG A 251 10.42 -3.87 22.38
CA ARG A 251 9.99 -4.40 21.08
C ARG A 251 9.55 -3.30 20.13
N PHE A 252 8.75 -2.34 20.60
CA PHE A 252 8.31 -1.21 19.76
C PHE A 252 9.49 -0.33 19.34
N ASP A 253 10.37 0.02 20.27
CA ASP A 253 11.56 0.84 19.99
C ASP A 253 12.47 0.17 18.96
N LYS A 254 12.63 -1.17 19.03
CA LYS A 254 13.38 -1.96 18.05
C LYS A 254 12.75 -1.88 16.65
N VAL A 255 11.43 -2.00 16.55
CA VAL A 255 10.74 -1.92 15.24
C VAL A 255 10.81 -0.51 14.68
N ILE A 256 10.53 0.53 15.47
CA ILE A 256 10.64 1.92 15.00
C ILE A 256 12.06 2.20 14.49
N SER A 257 13.08 1.73 15.23
CA SER A 257 14.49 1.89 14.82
C SER A 257 14.78 1.15 13.52
N MET A 258 14.26 -0.07 13.35
CA MET A 258 14.38 -0.84 12.11
C MET A 258 13.67 -0.16 10.93
N MET A 259 12.52 0.45 11.15
CA MET A 259 11.76 1.15 10.11
C MET A 259 12.45 2.43 9.63
N LYS A 260 13.20 3.09 10.53
CA LYS A 260 14.05 4.25 10.22
C LYS A 260 15.35 3.87 9.50
N ASP A 261 15.81 2.62 9.65
CA ASP A 261 17.03 2.13 9.03
C ASP A 261 16.82 1.89 7.52
N ARG A 262 17.34 2.81 6.70
CA ARG A 262 17.24 2.75 5.23
C ARG A 262 17.91 1.53 4.60
N ASP A 263 18.86 0.90 5.29
CA ASP A 263 19.48 -0.32 4.79
C ASP A 263 18.57 -1.54 4.99
N LYS A 264 17.76 -1.54 6.06
CA LYS A 264 16.85 -2.63 6.42
C LYS A 264 15.44 -2.44 5.90
N THR A 265 15.01 -1.20 5.70
CA THR A 265 13.63 -0.89 5.37
C THR A 265 13.55 0.00 4.14
N THR A 266 12.68 -0.37 3.21
CA THR A 266 12.31 0.43 2.04
C THR A 266 10.83 0.80 2.12
N PHE A 267 10.54 2.09 2.16
CA PHE A 267 9.18 2.60 2.01
C PHE A 267 8.92 3.03 0.57
N ALA A 268 7.90 2.43 -0.04
CA ALA A 268 7.49 2.63 -1.41
C ALA A 268 6.06 3.19 -1.52
N PHE A 269 5.89 4.25 -2.30
CA PHE A 269 4.55 4.77 -2.65
C PHE A 269 4.15 4.35 -4.05
N VAL A 270 2.98 3.71 -4.20
CA VAL A 270 2.38 3.38 -5.49
C VAL A 270 1.32 4.42 -5.82
N MET A 271 1.37 4.96 -7.04
CA MET A 271 0.43 5.99 -7.50
C MET A 271 0.28 5.97 -9.01
N TYR A 272 -0.81 6.59 -9.49
CA TYR A 272 -0.95 6.91 -10.91
C TYR A 272 -0.28 8.25 -11.22
N PRO A 273 0.24 8.45 -12.45
CA PRO A 273 0.66 9.75 -12.94
C PRO A 273 -0.53 10.71 -13.15
N GLU A 274 -1.18 11.10 -12.05
CA GLU A 274 -2.28 12.05 -11.99
C GLU A 274 -2.14 12.95 -10.76
N LYS A 275 -2.67 14.17 -10.79
CA LYS A 275 -2.42 15.19 -9.76
C LYS A 275 -2.79 14.74 -8.34
N THR A 276 -4.00 14.21 -8.17
CA THR A 276 -4.53 13.89 -6.83
C THR A 276 -3.73 12.77 -6.15
N PRO A 277 -3.45 11.62 -6.80
CA PRO A 277 -2.57 10.59 -6.24
C PRO A 277 -1.18 11.12 -5.83
N ILE A 278 -0.58 12.02 -6.62
CA ILE A 278 0.74 12.61 -6.32
C ILE A 278 0.68 13.43 -5.03
N ILE A 279 -0.31 14.33 -4.89
CA ILE A 279 -0.45 15.17 -3.70
C ILE A 279 -0.70 14.32 -2.45
N GLU A 280 -1.60 13.34 -2.55
CA GLU A 280 -1.95 12.46 -1.42
C GLU A 280 -0.73 11.64 -0.95
N ALA A 281 0.01 11.04 -1.87
CA ALA A 281 1.23 10.32 -1.55
C ALA A 281 2.33 11.24 -1.01
N TYR A 282 2.45 12.46 -1.54
CA TYR A 282 3.44 13.41 -1.06
C TYR A 282 3.16 13.85 0.37
N ARG A 283 1.91 14.20 0.71
CA ARG A 283 1.53 14.55 2.09
C ARG A 283 1.88 13.43 3.06
N ALA A 284 1.46 12.22 2.73
CA ALA A 284 1.78 11.03 3.53
C ALA A 284 3.29 10.77 3.66
N SER A 285 4.07 11.03 2.61
CA SER A 285 5.53 10.92 2.68
C SER A 285 6.15 11.95 3.62
N GLN A 286 5.59 13.16 3.72
CA GLN A 286 6.06 14.17 4.65
C GLN A 286 5.68 13.82 6.10
N GLU A 287 4.51 13.24 6.31
CA GLU A 287 4.09 12.71 7.62
C GLU A 287 5.04 11.59 8.07
N LEU A 288 5.36 10.60 7.22
CA LEU A 288 6.39 9.60 7.50
C LEU A 288 7.76 10.22 7.79
N LYS A 289 8.16 11.23 7.00
CA LYS A 289 9.45 11.90 7.19
C LYS A 289 9.55 12.57 8.56
N SER A 290 8.44 13.11 9.08
CA SER A 290 8.39 13.70 10.42
C SER A 290 8.65 12.68 11.54
N THR A 291 8.38 11.41 11.30
CA THR A 291 8.69 10.30 12.23
C THR A 291 10.06 9.69 11.98
N GLY A 292 10.85 10.22 11.04
CA GLY A 292 12.19 9.75 10.68
C GLY A 292 12.22 8.64 9.63
N ILE A 293 11.08 8.34 8.98
CA ILE A 293 10.98 7.32 7.94
C ILE A 293 11.00 8.00 6.58
N GLU A 294 12.03 7.74 5.78
CA GLU A 294 12.15 8.32 4.44
C GLU A 294 11.56 7.41 3.35
N THR A 295 10.77 8.01 2.46
CA THR A 295 10.37 7.38 1.20
C THR A 295 11.57 7.19 0.30
N GLN A 296 11.81 5.96 -0.14
CA GLN A 296 12.96 5.60 -0.97
C GLN A 296 12.57 5.20 -2.39
N LEU A 297 11.32 4.75 -2.57
CA LEU A 297 10.81 4.27 -3.84
C LEU A 297 9.45 4.88 -4.15
N VAL A 298 9.24 5.25 -5.41
CA VAL A 298 7.94 5.61 -5.96
C VAL A 298 7.66 4.75 -7.17
N VAL A 299 6.48 4.15 -7.20
CA VAL A 299 5.97 3.36 -8.32
C VAL A 299 4.92 4.17 -9.05
N ALA A 300 5.27 4.66 -10.24
CA ALA A 300 4.33 5.28 -11.17
C ALA A 300 3.64 4.18 -12.01
N ASN A 301 2.44 3.80 -11.60
CA ASN A 301 1.69 2.67 -12.14
C ASN A 301 0.70 3.07 -13.24
N LEU A 302 0.28 2.09 -14.06
CA LEU A 302 -0.68 2.21 -15.17
C LEU A 302 -0.30 3.27 -16.21
N ILE A 303 0.98 3.32 -16.58
CA ILE A 303 1.45 4.20 -17.66
C ILE A 303 0.99 3.63 -19.01
N ILE A 304 0.24 4.40 -19.79
CA ILE A 304 -0.24 4.00 -21.12
C ILE A 304 0.98 3.74 -22.01
N PRO A 305 1.20 2.51 -22.52
CA PRO A 305 2.37 2.22 -23.34
C PRO A 305 2.41 3.06 -24.61
N LYS A 306 3.62 3.47 -25.06
CA LYS A 306 3.80 4.27 -26.30
C LYS A 306 3.10 3.62 -27.51
N ALA A 307 3.24 2.32 -27.65
CA ALA A 307 2.64 1.54 -28.74
C ALA A 307 1.10 1.48 -28.69
N GLN A 308 0.49 1.73 -27.53
CA GLN A 308 -0.97 1.73 -27.36
C GLN A 308 -1.57 3.14 -27.51
N ALA A 309 -0.75 4.19 -27.52
CA ALA A 309 -1.18 5.58 -27.71
C ALA A 309 -1.35 5.92 -29.20
N THR A 310 -2.23 5.18 -29.89
CA THR A 310 -2.43 5.31 -31.35
C THR A 310 -3.53 6.32 -31.72
N THR A 311 -4.55 6.47 -30.88
CA THR A 311 -5.64 7.44 -31.06
C THR A 311 -5.34 8.77 -30.38
N ASP A 312 -5.95 9.86 -30.84
CA ASP A 312 -5.81 11.20 -30.22
C ASP A 312 -6.12 11.17 -28.72
N PHE A 313 -7.13 10.37 -28.33
CA PHE A 313 -7.53 10.16 -26.94
C PHE A 313 -6.37 9.62 -26.08
N PHE A 314 -5.77 8.50 -26.50
CA PHE A 314 -4.69 7.87 -25.72
C PHE A 314 -3.37 8.66 -25.83
N LYS A 315 -3.12 9.36 -26.95
CA LYS A 315 -1.99 10.29 -27.06
C LYS A 315 -2.08 11.40 -26.03
N ASN A 316 -3.22 12.08 -25.95
CA ASN A 316 -3.44 13.18 -25.00
C ASN A 316 -3.35 12.71 -23.55
N ARG A 317 -3.96 11.56 -23.21
CA ARG A 317 -3.83 10.94 -21.88
C ARG A 317 -2.38 10.59 -21.57
N ARG A 318 -1.64 10.05 -22.53
CA ARG A 318 -0.22 9.74 -22.35
C ARG A 318 0.61 11.01 -22.13
N TYR A 319 0.40 12.07 -22.90
CA TYR A 319 1.11 13.34 -22.70
C TYR A 319 0.82 13.95 -21.32
N MET A 320 -0.43 13.83 -20.86
CA MET A 320 -0.79 14.19 -19.49
C MET A 320 0.00 13.36 -18.46
N GLN A 321 0.11 12.04 -18.65
CA GLN A 321 0.93 11.18 -17.79
C GLN A 321 2.42 11.57 -17.84
N GLU A 322 2.98 11.89 -19.00
CA GLU A 322 4.38 12.32 -19.15
C GLU A 322 4.67 13.60 -18.36
N ARG A 323 3.75 14.58 -18.38
CA ARG A 323 3.83 15.76 -17.51
C ARG A 323 3.85 15.36 -16.04
N TYR A 324 2.97 14.46 -15.62
CA TYR A 324 2.88 14.02 -14.23
C TYR A 324 4.05 13.13 -13.79
N LEU A 325 4.70 12.41 -14.71
CA LEU A 325 5.94 11.69 -14.42
C LEU A 325 7.09 12.67 -14.10
N VAL A 326 7.17 13.80 -14.80
CA VAL A 326 8.12 14.88 -14.47
C VAL A 326 7.79 15.48 -13.10
N GLU A 327 6.50 15.72 -12.82
CA GLU A 327 6.05 16.20 -11.51
C GLU A 327 6.44 15.22 -10.39
N ILE A 328 6.15 13.92 -10.55
CA ILE A 328 6.53 12.86 -9.59
C ILE A 328 8.04 12.93 -9.30
N LYS A 329 8.88 12.98 -10.33
CA LYS A 329 10.33 13.05 -10.14
C LYS A 329 10.77 14.30 -9.37
N ASN A 330 10.16 15.45 -9.66
CA ASN A 330 10.50 16.70 -8.98
C ASN A 330 10.02 16.71 -7.53
N THR A 331 8.81 16.19 -7.27
CA THR A 331 8.20 16.10 -5.95
C THR A 331 8.92 15.11 -5.04
N PHE A 332 9.31 13.95 -5.59
CA PHE A 332 10.00 12.88 -4.87
C PHE A 332 11.48 12.80 -5.28
N ASN A 333 12.18 13.94 -5.28
CA ASN A 333 13.56 14.05 -5.78
C ASN A 333 14.60 13.20 -5.00
N GLN A 334 14.27 12.76 -3.79
CA GLN A 334 15.10 11.88 -2.95
C GLN A 334 14.80 10.39 -3.12
N ALA A 335 13.69 10.05 -3.81
CA ALA A 335 13.27 8.68 -4.05
C ALA A 335 13.60 8.24 -5.48
N LYS A 336 13.83 6.93 -5.65
CA LYS A 336 13.89 6.31 -6.97
C LYS A 336 12.49 6.19 -7.55
N VAL A 337 12.35 6.36 -8.86
CA VAL A 337 11.04 6.27 -9.52
C VAL A 337 11.03 5.12 -10.52
N ILE A 338 10.23 4.10 -10.27
CA ILE A 338 9.96 3.04 -11.24
C ILE A 338 8.67 3.32 -12.00
N ARG A 339 8.67 2.95 -13.27
CA ARG A 339 7.58 3.17 -14.22
C ARG A 339 6.98 1.82 -14.60
N VAL A 340 5.70 1.62 -14.32
CA VAL A 340 5.01 0.37 -14.62
C VAL A 340 3.98 0.61 -15.72
N PRO A 341 4.10 -0.08 -16.87
CA PRO A 341 3.15 0.08 -17.96
C PRO A 341 1.77 -0.47 -17.58
N MET A 342 0.73 0.07 -18.20
CA MET A 342 -0.60 -0.50 -18.16
C MET A 342 -0.63 -1.80 -18.98
N TYR A 343 -1.11 -2.88 -18.36
CA TYR A 343 -1.30 -4.17 -19.00
C TYR A 343 -2.75 -4.32 -19.52
N PRO A 344 -2.97 -5.10 -20.60
CA PRO A 344 -4.29 -5.24 -21.22
C PRO A 344 -5.27 -6.11 -20.40
N ARG A 345 -4.78 -6.82 -19.38
CA ARG A 345 -5.56 -7.72 -18.52
C ARG A 345 -5.15 -7.52 -17.05
N GLU A 346 -5.99 -8.00 -16.13
CA GLU A 346 -5.63 -8.07 -14.71
C GLU A 346 -4.34 -8.88 -14.54
N ILE A 347 -3.47 -8.41 -13.64
CA ILE A 347 -2.20 -9.07 -13.34
C ILE A 347 -2.48 -10.19 -12.34
N ILE A 348 -2.51 -11.43 -12.84
CA ILE A 348 -2.87 -12.63 -12.08
C ILE A 348 -1.90 -13.75 -12.44
N GLY A 349 -1.49 -14.52 -11.43
CA GLY A 349 -0.69 -15.73 -11.57
C GLY A 349 0.82 -15.47 -11.61
N LEU A 350 1.56 -16.48 -11.17
CA LEU A 350 3.01 -16.40 -10.96
C LEU A 350 3.80 -16.06 -12.24
N ASN A 351 3.38 -16.58 -13.40
CA ASN A 351 4.07 -16.33 -14.66
C ASN A 351 4.05 -14.84 -15.04
N MET A 352 2.88 -14.20 -14.96
CA MET A 352 2.75 -12.79 -15.29
C MET A 352 3.50 -11.92 -14.26
N LEU A 353 3.45 -12.28 -12.98
CA LEU A 353 4.21 -11.58 -11.93
C LEU A 353 5.72 -11.65 -12.17
N LYS A 354 6.23 -12.82 -12.60
CA LYS A 354 7.64 -13.01 -12.96
C LYS A 354 8.04 -12.14 -14.15
N GLU A 355 7.30 -12.18 -15.26
CA GLU A 355 7.56 -11.37 -16.45
C GLU A 355 7.58 -9.87 -16.13
N ILE A 356 6.64 -9.42 -15.30
CA ILE A 356 6.58 -8.03 -14.86
C ILE A 356 7.83 -7.71 -14.03
N GLY A 357 8.17 -8.56 -13.06
CA GLY A 357 9.35 -8.42 -12.20
C GLY A 357 10.63 -8.22 -13.01
N GLU A 358 10.91 -9.12 -13.96
CA GLU A 358 12.07 -9.03 -14.86
C GLU A 358 12.10 -7.75 -15.70
N SER A 359 10.93 -7.18 -15.99
CA SER A 359 10.82 -5.97 -16.82
C SER A 359 11.02 -4.67 -16.04
N ILE A 360 10.67 -4.61 -14.75
CA ILE A 360 10.61 -3.36 -13.97
C ILE A 360 11.52 -3.30 -12.73
N LEU A 361 11.96 -4.44 -12.21
CA LEU A 361 12.87 -4.57 -11.06
C LEU A 361 14.25 -5.01 -11.55
#